data_AF-A0AAD9ABP1-F1
#
_entry.id   AF-A0AAD9ABP1-F1
#
_cell.length_a   1.000
_cell.length_b   1.000
_cell.length_c   1.000
_cell.angle_alpha   90.00
_cell.angle_beta   90.00
_cell.angle_gamma   90.00
#
_symmetry.space_group_name_H-M   'P 1'
#
loop_
_entity.id
_entity.type
_entity.pdbx_description
1 polymer ?
#
loop_
_entity_poly.entity_id
_entity_poly.type
_entity_poly.pdbx_seq_one_letter_code
_entity_poly.pdbx_strand_id
1 'polypeptide(L)'
;MGGSLQILARFKGTYTHCLSGRILTIATLGIGISAQQLITVRIDNVPDLDASGFPAPGPVFPRTAVVRGSGSSMATLELPFSTDLALSTGFLSANVNFLEVVCPTGNCTWPIIPTIGICGACANATSRIKILDREPRSCGVVLSNGANFGFRPCDGIDIDDVEDKLEYKYFQMRTMWTSSETDMVSFPGGPREGRIKFAEFAVIGTSINVSDLFNYSVPEDPRAYHCGLWYCVEAHKVRVDAGILREEVVGTWSEARLDANYRGGTFQNLPDSFFADPAEEFKVIDPFILSNLDGNASISKYEGGFSFSDERTTRGQALHEAFGDMDSFIAKVARSLSNDVRATSTPTTRGAWYRGTSYKNQITIVVQWPWITFQVVMVLLSVFYLVAEMIRTARKPDVRPWKDDALVPLWIELDNDVREQAAQGLAEPDGIRRRIGKDSARLLNGGKRMRIPAALG
;
A
#
# COMPACT_ATOMS: atom_id res chain seq x y z
N MET A 1 33.88 -30.63 -21.12
CA MET A 1 33.91 -31.64 -20.03
C MET A 1 34.63 -32.95 -20.39
N GLY A 2 34.73 -33.36 -21.66
CA GLY A 2 35.37 -34.65 -22.04
C GLY A 2 36.90 -34.71 -21.95
N GLY A 3 37.60 -33.62 -22.26
CA GLY A 3 39.08 -33.62 -22.31
C GLY A 3 39.77 -33.82 -20.96
N SER A 4 39.22 -33.25 -19.88
CA SER A 4 39.75 -33.43 -18.52
C SER A 4 39.52 -34.84 -17.97
N LEU A 5 38.37 -35.45 -18.27
CA LEU A 5 38.06 -36.85 -17.94
C LEU A 5 38.94 -37.86 -18.71
N GLN A 6 39.31 -37.56 -19.96
CA GLN A 6 40.21 -38.40 -20.75
C GLN A 6 41.64 -38.42 -20.21
N ILE A 7 42.16 -37.29 -19.72
CA ILE A 7 43.47 -37.23 -19.05
C ILE A 7 43.44 -37.99 -17.72
N LEU A 8 42.31 -37.96 -17.01
CA LEU A 8 42.05 -38.72 -15.79
C LEU A 8 42.09 -40.24 -16.01
N ALA A 9 41.51 -40.72 -17.12
CA ALA A 9 41.48 -42.14 -17.46
C ALA A 9 42.82 -42.69 -17.98
N ARG A 10 43.66 -41.84 -18.59
CA ARG A 10 44.93 -42.27 -19.22
C ARG A 10 46.07 -42.50 -18.22
N PHE A 11 46.04 -41.84 -17.05
CA PHE A 11 47.01 -42.07 -15.97
C PHE A 11 46.40 -42.92 -14.85
N LYS A 12 46.33 -44.24 -15.08
CA LYS A 12 46.06 -45.24 -14.03
C LYS A 12 47.35 -45.50 -13.26
N GLY A 13 47.41 -45.07 -11.99
CA GLY A 13 48.29 -45.66 -10.98
C GLY A 13 49.36 -44.75 -10.35
N THR A 14 49.33 -44.73 -9.01
CA THR A 14 50.48 -44.80 -8.09
C THR A 14 51.29 -43.54 -7.72
N TYR A 15 50.74 -42.32 -7.83
CA TYR A 15 51.32 -41.17 -7.13
C TYR A 15 50.24 -40.32 -6.47
N THR A 16 50.21 -40.32 -5.12
CA THR A 16 49.30 -39.53 -4.25
C THR A 16 49.26 -38.04 -4.60
N HIS A 17 50.32 -37.52 -5.20
CA HIS A 17 50.50 -36.11 -5.56
C HIS A 17 49.68 -35.68 -6.78
N CYS A 18 49.56 -36.53 -7.81
CA CYS A 18 48.69 -36.24 -8.95
C CYS A 18 47.20 -36.17 -8.55
N LEU A 19 46.83 -36.86 -7.47
CA LEU A 19 45.47 -36.80 -6.91
C LEU A 19 45.21 -35.42 -6.29
N SER A 20 46.17 -34.89 -5.52
CA SER A 20 46.05 -33.57 -4.87
C SER A 20 45.97 -32.41 -5.87
N GLY A 21 46.75 -32.44 -6.96
CA GLY A 21 46.67 -31.43 -8.03
C GLY A 21 45.33 -31.44 -8.78
N ARG A 22 44.71 -32.63 -8.94
CA ARG A 22 43.36 -32.77 -9.52
C ARG A 22 42.27 -32.21 -8.60
N ILE A 23 42.40 -32.40 -7.29
CA ILE A 23 41.45 -31.84 -6.32
C ILE A 23 41.56 -30.32 -6.31
N LEU A 24 42.77 -29.74 -6.33
CA LEU A 24 42.98 -28.30 -6.38
C LEU A 24 42.38 -27.68 -7.66
N THR A 25 42.59 -28.32 -8.82
CA THR A 25 42.02 -27.86 -10.11
C THR A 25 40.51 -28.01 -10.22
N ILE A 26 39.89 -28.93 -9.48
CA ILE A 26 38.43 -28.98 -9.36
C ILE A 26 37.94 -27.90 -8.40
N ALA A 27 38.65 -27.70 -7.28
CA ALA A 27 38.29 -26.69 -6.28
C ALA A 27 38.40 -25.26 -6.82
N THR A 28 39.26 -24.97 -7.80
CA THR A 28 39.30 -23.64 -8.45
C THR A 28 38.00 -23.27 -9.17
N LEU A 29 37.17 -24.24 -9.57
CA LEU A 29 35.85 -23.96 -10.13
C LEU A 29 34.90 -23.31 -9.10
N GLY A 30 35.12 -23.55 -7.80
CA GLY A 30 34.35 -22.94 -6.71
C GLY A 30 34.71 -21.47 -6.42
N ILE A 31 35.78 -20.95 -7.02
CA ILE A 31 36.20 -19.55 -6.84
C ILE A 31 35.13 -18.59 -7.37
N GLY A 32 34.54 -18.91 -8.52
CA GLY A 32 33.48 -18.08 -9.10
C GLY A 32 32.22 -18.04 -8.22
N ILE A 33 31.83 -19.18 -7.65
CA ILE A 33 30.62 -19.30 -6.82
C ILE A 33 30.79 -18.52 -5.51
N SER A 34 31.93 -18.69 -4.83
CA SER A 34 32.22 -17.97 -3.58
C SER A 34 32.35 -16.46 -3.79
N ALA A 35 32.88 -16.00 -4.94
CA ALA A 35 32.93 -14.59 -5.29
C ALA A 35 31.52 -13.99 -5.50
N GLN A 36 30.62 -14.73 -6.13
CA GLN A 36 29.22 -14.30 -6.33
C GLN A 36 28.42 -14.23 -5.02
N GLN A 37 28.72 -15.10 -4.05
CA GLN A 37 28.01 -15.15 -2.76
C GLN A 37 28.61 -14.21 -1.69
N LEU A 38 29.75 -13.58 -1.97
CA LEU A 38 30.46 -12.73 -1.01
C LEU A 38 29.68 -11.45 -0.66
N ILE A 39 29.04 -10.85 -1.65
CA ILE A 39 28.37 -9.56 -1.52
C ILE A 39 26.89 -9.77 -1.77
N THR A 40 26.07 -9.61 -0.72
CA THR A 40 24.62 -9.55 -0.86
C THR A 40 24.18 -8.12 -0.72
N VAL A 41 23.41 -7.64 -1.71
CA VAL A 41 22.78 -6.32 -1.63
C VAL A 41 21.45 -6.48 -0.91
N ARG A 42 21.28 -5.74 0.19
CA ARG A 42 20.03 -5.64 0.94
C ARG A 42 19.49 -4.23 0.78
N ILE A 43 18.18 -4.11 0.55
CA ILE A 43 17.50 -2.81 0.54
C ILE A 43 16.88 -2.64 1.92
N ASP A 44 17.36 -1.66 2.67
CA ASP A 44 16.82 -1.33 3.98
C ASP A 44 16.06 0.00 3.91
N ASN A 45 14.94 0.07 4.62
CA ASN A 45 14.18 1.31 4.79
C ASN A 45 14.76 2.07 5.97
N VAL A 46 15.39 3.21 5.70
CA VAL A 46 16.05 4.02 6.73
C VAL A 46 15.32 5.36 6.84
N PRO A 47 15.09 5.91 8.04
CA PRO A 47 14.47 7.23 8.21
C PRO A 47 15.24 8.29 7.42
N ASP A 48 14.52 9.16 6.72
CA ASP A 48 15.10 10.26 5.96
C ASP A 48 15.52 11.39 6.92
N LEU A 49 16.83 11.52 7.12
CA LEU A 49 17.42 12.58 7.93
C LEU A 49 17.82 13.75 7.01
N ASP A 50 17.60 14.98 7.48
CA ASP A 50 18.12 16.19 6.85
C ASP A 50 19.65 16.25 6.91
N ALA A 51 20.21 17.27 6.24
CA ALA A 51 21.64 17.52 6.16
C ALA A 51 22.33 17.75 7.52
N SER A 52 21.55 18.01 8.58
CA SER A 52 22.02 18.17 9.96
C SER A 52 21.83 16.92 10.84
N GLY A 53 21.34 15.81 10.27
CA GLY A 53 21.08 14.57 11.01
C GLY A 53 19.80 14.62 11.86
N PHE A 54 18.95 15.63 11.69
CA PHE A 54 17.62 15.71 12.27
C PHE A 54 16.59 15.13 11.28
N PRO A 55 15.39 14.72 11.72
CA PRO A 55 14.34 14.32 10.78
C PRO A 55 14.08 15.48 9.80
N ALA A 56 14.16 15.22 8.49
CA ALA A 56 13.76 16.18 7.46
C ALA A 56 12.35 16.72 7.75
N PRO A 57 11.96 17.92 7.27
CA PRO A 57 10.60 18.45 7.46
C PRO A 57 9.58 17.36 7.12
N GLY A 58 9.01 16.76 8.16
CA GLY A 58 8.30 15.50 8.02
C GLY A 58 7.08 15.67 7.11
N PRO A 59 6.60 14.59 6.49
CA PRO A 59 5.41 14.63 5.66
C PRO A 59 4.22 15.15 6.50
N VAL A 60 3.46 16.09 5.93
CA VAL A 60 2.41 16.82 6.66
C VAL A 60 1.08 16.11 6.46
N PHE A 61 0.39 15.85 7.57
CA PHE A 61 -0.96 15.33 7.57
C PHE A 61 -1.96 16.46 7.88
N PRO A 62 -2.99 16.66 7.03
CA PRO A 62 -4.03 17.66 7.28
C PRO A 62 -4.89 17.23 8.48
N ARG A 63 -4.77 18.00 9.56
CA ARG A 63 -5.41 17.77 10.86
C ARG A 63 -6.12 19.02 11.37
N THR A 64 -7.15 18.80 12.17
CA THR A 64 -8.01 19.84 12.73
C THR A 64 -8.21 19.63 14.22
N ALA A 65 -7.80 20.59 15.04
CA ALA A 65 -8.19 20.64 16.45
C ALA A 65 -9.29 21.67 16.74
N VAL A 66 -9.41 22.71 15.91
CA VAL A 66 -10.45 23.74 16.07
C VAL A 66 -11.20 23.93 14.77
N VAL A 67 -12.52 23.72 14.82
CA VAL A 67 -13.44 24.06 13.73
C VAL A 67 -14.12 25.37 14.06
N ARG A 68 -14.12 26.30 13.12
CA ARG A 68 -14.91 27.54 13.18
C ARG A 68 -15.88 27.54 12.02
N GLY A 69 -17.17 27.46 12.32
CA GLY A 69 -18.18 27.70 11.31
C GLY A 69 -18.52 29.18 11.21
N SER A 70 -19.34 29.50 10.22
CA SER A 70 -20.06 30.77 10.15
C SER A 70 -21.38 30.53 10.85
N GLY A 71 -21.50 30.93 12.11
CA GLY A 71 -22.77 30.85 12.84
C GLY A 71 -23.82 31.66 12.10
N SER A 72 -24.62 31.01 11.23
CA SER A 72 -25.60 31.73 10.46
C SER A 72 -26.74 32.15 11.40
N SER A 73 -26.96 33.47 11.43
CA SER A 73 -28.29 34.00 11.70
C SER A 73 -29.27 33.36 10.71
N MET A 74 -30.50 33.10 11.13
CA MET A 74 -31.58 32.46 10.35
C MET A 74 -31.81 32.99 8.91
N ALA A 75 -31.19 34.11 8.51
CA ALA A 75 -31.45 34.81 7.27
C ALA A 75 -30.63 34.36 6.05
N THR A 76 -29.49 33.66 6.22
CA THR A 76 -28.72 33.10 5.09
C THR A 76 -28.25 31.69 5.45
N LEU A 77 -29.14 30.74 5.22
CA LEU A 77 -29.02 29.35 5.61
C LEU A 77 -28.22 28.52 4.60
N GLU A 78 -27.10 29.06 4.12
CA GLU A 78 -26.28 28.42 3.11
C GLU A 78 -24.98 27.92 3.74
N LEU A 79 -24.72 26.62 3.57
CA LEU A 79 -23.41 26.06 3.86
C LEU A 79 -22.37 26.75 2.97
N PRO A 80 -21.10 26.89 3.41
CA PRO A 80 -20.03 27.29 2.53
C PRO A 80 -19.99 26.37 1.30
N PHE A 81 -19.64 26.94 0.15
CA PHE A 81 -19.60 26.19 -1.10
C PHE A 81 -18.73 24.92 -1.02
N SER A 82 -17.61 24.95 -0.27
CA SER A 82 -16.75 23.78 -0.05
C SER A 82 -17.47 22.65 0.68
N THR A 83 -18.19 22.97 1.76
CA THR A 83 -18.95 22.01 2.55
C THR A 83 -20.17 21.50 1.80
N ASP A 84 -20.85 22.36 1.02
CA ASP A 84 -21.97 21.93 0.17
C ASP A 84 -21.49 21.00 -0.97
N LEU A 85 -20.32 21.27 -1.56
CA LEU A 85 -19.68 20.37 -2.51
C LEU A 85 -19.33 19.03 -1.85
N ALA A 86 -18.72 19.05 -0.66
CA ALA A 86 -18.38 17.84 0.09
C ALA A 86 -19.62 17.02 0.47
N LEU A 87 -20.72 17.68 0.77
CA LEU A 87 -22.01 17.04 0.98
C LEU A 87 -22.51 16.38 -0.31
N SER A 88 -22.45 17.09 -1.45
CA SER A 88 -22.83 16.54 -2.76
C SER A 88 -21.97 15.35 -3.17
N THR A 89 -20.65 15.40 -3.00
CA THR A 89 -19.77 14.27 -3.30
C THR A 89 -20.11 13.07 -2.40
N GLY A 90 -20.37 13.32 -1.12
CA GLY A 90 -20.79 12.29 -0.16
C GLY A 90 -22.13 11.62 -0.53
N PHE A 91 -23.11 12.36 -1.03
CA PHE A 91 -24.40 11.80 -1.44
C PHE A 91 -24.31 11.04 -2.77
N LEU A 92 -23.65 11.64 -3.77
CA LEU A 92 -23.76 11.22 -5.17
C LEU A 92 -22.65 10.25 -5.63
N SER A 93 -21.50 10.23 -4.95
CA SER A 93 -20.37 9.40 -5.39
C SER A 93 -20.55 7.94 -5.00
N ALA A 94 -20.06 7.00 -5.81
CA ALA A 94 -20.10 5.58 -5.45
C ALA A 94 -19.17 5.25 -4.26
N ASN A 95 -17.99 5.88 -4.22
CA ASN A 95 -17.02 5.76 -3.14
C ASN A 95 -16.34 7.10 -2.87
N VAL A 96 -15.92 7.32 -1.62
CA VAL A 96 -15.18 8.51 -1.18
C VAL A 96 -13.87 8.04 -0.56
N ASN A 97 -12.76 8.50 -1.12
CA ASN A 97 -11.41 8.24 -0.62
C ASN A 97 -11.01 9.28 0.43
N PHE A 98 -9.99 8.96 1.23
CA PHE A 98 -9.39 9.93 2.16
C PHE A 98 -8.63 11.03 1.41
N LEU A 99 -8.42 12.16 2.08
CA LEU A 99 -7.67 13.30 1.57
C LEU A 99 -6.21 12.91 1.27
N GLU A 100 -5.68 13.38 0.15
CA GLU A 100 -4.29 13.13 -0.23
C GLU A 100 -3.30 13.75 0.78
N VAL A 101 -2.18 13.06 1.00
CA VAL A 101 -1.12 13.48 1.93
C VAL A 101 0.18 13.71 1.17
N VAL A 102 0.97 14.69 1.60
CA VAL A 102 2.26 14.98 0.97
C VAL A 102 3.33 14.06 1.55
N CYS A 103 3.72 13.04 0.78
CA CYS A 103 4.79 12.09 1.12
C CYS A 103 5.91 12.12 0.05
N PRO A 104 7.03 12.86 0.28
CA PRO A 104 8.07 13.02 -0.73
C PRO A 104 8.79 11.74 -1.15
N THR A 105 8.95 10.77 -0.24
CA THR A 105 9.73 9.55 -0.50
C THR A 105 8.88 8.38 -0.98
N GLY A 106 7.56 8.52 -0.99
CA GLY A 106 6.62 7.41 -1.27
C GLY A 106 6.53 6.36 -0.16
N ASN A 107 7.32 6.45 0.92
CA ASN A 107 7.22 5.60 2.10
C ASN A 107 7.18 6.50 3.35
N CYS A 108 6.00 6.71 3.91
CA CYS A 108 5.80 7.58 5.06
C CYS A 108 4.91 6.93 6.11
N THR A 109 5.22 7.13 7.39
CA THR A 109 4.36 6.68 8.49
C THR A 109 4.12 7.81 9.46
N TRP A 110 2.90 7.89 9.99
CA TRP A 110 2.54 8.84 11.04
C TRP A 110 2.16 8.07 12.31
N PRO A 111 2.32 8.68 13.49
CA PRO A 111 1.64 8.19 14.69
C PRO A 111 0.12 8.23 14.49
N ILE A 112 -0.64 7.69 15.43
CA ILE A 112 -2.10 7.86 15.41
C ILE A 112 -2.41 9.35 15.57
N ILE A 113 -3.20 9.91 14.65
CA ILE A 113 -3.52 11.34 14.65
C ILE A 113 -4.99 11.54 14.99
N PRO A 114 -5.30 12.19 16.12
CA PRO A 114 -6.64 12.66 16.42
C PRO A 114 -6.94 13.93 15.61
N THR A 115 -8.10 13.96 14.96
CA THR A 115 -8.60 15.12 14.21
C THR A 115 -10.11 15.24 14.36
N ILE A 116 -10.64 16.47 14.30
CA ILE A 116 -12.08 16.67 14.18
C ILE A 116 -12.53 16.26 12.78
N GLY A 117 -13.63 15.51 12.73
CA GLY A 117 -14.36 15.11 11.54
C GLY A 117 -15.87 15.15 11.79
N ILE A 118 -16.62 14.55 10.88
CA ILE A 118 -18.06 14.34 10.99
C ILE A 118 -18.31 12.84 11.10
N CYS A 119 -18.98 12.43 12.17
CA CYS A 119 -19.50 11.08 12.33
C CYS A 119 -20.98 11.07 11.97
N GLY A 120 -21.46 9.93 11.48
CA GLY A 120 -22.85 9.75 11.14
C GLY A 120 -23.36 8.36 11.45
N ALA A 121 -24.65 8.27 11.75
CA ALA A 121 -25.35 7.00 11.83
C ALA A 121 -26.80 7.18 11.41
N CYS A 122 -27.39 6.10 10.93
CA CYS A 122 -28.81 6.01 10.66
C CYS A 122 -29.41 4.91 11.53
N ALA A 123 -30.62 5.16 12.00
CA ALA A 123 -31.37 4.22 12.80
C ALA A 123 -32.66 3.86 12.06
N ASN A 124 -32.94 2.57 11.99
CA ASN A 124 -34.20 2.10 11.42
C ASN A 124 -35.36 2.51 12.35
N ALA A 125 -36.25 3.34 11.82
CA ALA A 125 -37.41 3.89 12.52
C ALA A 125 -38.73 3.38 11.93
N THR A 126 -38.68 2.32 11.11
CA THR A 126 -39.87 1.73 10.44
C THR A 126 -40.94 1.32 11.45
N SER A 127 -40.57 0.74 12.59
CA SER A 127 -41.53 0.36 13.66
C SER A 127 -42.14 1.54 14.43
N ARG A 128 -41.66 2.77 14.19
CA ARG A 128 -42.11 4.00 14.86
C ARG A 128 -43.02 4.87 13.99
N ILE A 129 -43.40 4.36 12.84
CA ILE A 129 -44.41 4.91 11.95
C ILE A 129 -45.77 4.82 12.65
N LYS A 130 -46.40 5.96 12.92
CA LYS A 130 -47.76 6.06 13.44
C LYS A 130 -48.65 6.62 12.34
N ILE A 131 -49.78 5.98 12.09
CA ILE A 131 -50.78 6.51 11.16
C ILE A 131 -51.63 7.52 11.92
N LEU A 132 -51.74 8.73 11.39
CA LEU A 132 -52.65 9.76 11.84
C LEU A 132 -53.87 9.80 10.92
N ASP A 133 -54.99 9.32 11.45
CA ASP A 133 -56.31 9.57 10.88
C ASP A 133 -56.74 10.99 11.25
N ARG A 134 -56.35 11.97 10.43
CA ARG A 134 -56.93 13.31 10.49
C ARG A 134 -57.76 13.53 9.24
N GLU A 135 -59.08 13.62 9.45
CA GLU A 135 -60.14 13.73 8.45
C GLU A 135 -60.51 12.41 7.77
N PRO A 136 -61.80 12.18 7.44
CA PRO A 136 -62.26 10.97 6.73
C PRO A 136 -61.70 10.82 5.29
N ARG A 137 -60.72 11.65 4.88
CA ARG A 137 -60.15 11.74 3.53
C ARG A 137 -58.62 11.88 3.49
N SER A 138 -57.91 11.85 4.62
CA SER A 138 -56.44 11.95 4.61
C SER A 138 -55.77 11.13 5.71
N CYS A 139 -54.68 10.44 5.35
CA CYS A 139 -53.89 9.65 6.30
C CYS A 139 -52.46 10.16 6.35
N GLY A 140 -52.18 11.00 7.34
CA GLY A 140 -50.81 11.36 7.64
C GLY A 140 -50.08 10.15 8.22
N VAL A 141 -48.80 10.00 7.92
CA VAL A 141 -47.90 9.18 8.74
C VAL A 141 -47.05 10.13 9.56
N VAL A 142 -46.93 9.86 10.84
CA VAL A 142 -46.05 10.57 11.73
C VAL A 142 -45.03 9.60 12.25
N LEU A 143 -43.77 9.90 11.98
CA LEU A 143 -42.70 9.29 12.76
C LEU A 143 -42.83 9.80 14.19
N SER A 144 -42.57 8.93 15.18
CA SER A 144 -42.79 9.21 16.62
C SER A 144 -42.12 10.49 17.18
N ASN A 145 -41.37 11.22 16.35
CA ASN A 145 -40.68 12.48 16.60
C ASN A 145 -41.27 13.66 15.77
N GLY A 146 -42.59 13.74 15.62
CA GLY A 146 -43.29 14.93 15.09
C GLY A 146 -43.04 15.25 13.60
N ALA A 147 -42.21 14.46 12.92
CA ALA A 147 -42.01 14.56 11.48
C ALA A 147 -43.27 14.01 10.78
N ASN A 148 -44.11 14.95 10.34
CA ASN A 148 -45.33 14.65 9.62
C ASN A 148 -45.03 14.42 8.14
N PHE A 149 -45.36 13.23 7.67
CA PHE A 149 -45.32 12.77 6.30
C PHE A 149 -46.76 12.61 5.80
N GLY A 150 -47.08 13.10 4.61
CA GLY A 150 -48.43 13.00 4.09
C GLY A 150 -48.55 11.79 3.17
N PHE A 151 -49.43 10.84 3.47
CA PHE A 151 -49.87 9.83 2.50
C PHE A 151 -51.37 10.06 2.20
N ARG A 152 -51.87 9.70 1.01
CA ARG A 152 -53.30 9.48 0.77
C ARG A 152 -53.48 8.18 -0.02
N PRO A 153 -54.56 7.39 0.20
CA PRO A 153 -55.54 7.42 1.30
C PRO A 153 -55.63 6.09 2.10
N CYS A 154 -56.16 6.15 3.33
CA CYS A 154 -56.61 4.94 4.04
C CYS A 154 -58.03 4.54 3.61
N ASP A 155 -58.23 3.22 3.56
CA ASP A 155 -59.44 2.43 3.38
C ASP A 155 -60.75 3.12 3.00
N GLY A 156 -61.34 2.62 1.92
CA GLY A 156 -62.75 2.82 1.56
C GLY A 156 -63.03 3.78 0.41
N ILE A 157 -62.01 4.19 -0.37
CA ILE A 157 -62.24 4.92 -1.61
C ILE A 157 -62.36 3.91 -2.76
N ASP A 158 -63.60 3.72 -3.23
CA ASP A 158 -63.84 3.12 -4.54
C ASP A 158 -63.21 4.07 -5.58
N ILE A 159 -62.17 3.59 -6.27
CA ILE A 159 -61.35 4.41 -7.18
C ILE A 159 -62.20 4.98 -8.33
N ASP A 160 -63.35 4.36 -8.58
CA ASP A 160 -64.32 4.72 -9.62
C ASP A 160 -65.25 5.87 -9.19
N ASP A 161 -65.20 6.33 -7.93
CA ASP A 161 -66.06 7.39 -7.37
C ASP A 161 -65.29 8.71 -7.09
N VAL A 162 -64.09 8.83 -7.66
CA VAL A 162 -63.13 9.89 -7.32
C VAL A 162 -63.25 11.08 -8.29
N GLU A 163 -64.10 12.05 -7.93
CA GLU A 163 -64.05 13.42 -8.48
C GLU A 163 -62.72 14.15 -8.11
N ASP A 164 -61.94 13.65 -7.14
CA ASP A 164 -60.79 14.34 -6.53
C ASP A 164 -59.43 13.61 -6.68
N LYS A 165 -58.45 14.26 -7.34
CA LYS A 165 -57.04 13.84 -7.43
C LYS A 165 -56.48 13.14 -6.16
N LEU A 166 -56.01 11.90 -6.29
CA LEU A 166 -55.34 11.12 -5.23
C LEU A 166 -53.81 11.29 -5.32
N GLU A 167 -53.14 11.65 -4.24
CA GLU A 167 -51.68 11.85 -4.20
C GLU A 167 -50.99 10.87 -3.24
N TYR A 168 -50.16 9.98 -3.79
CA TYR A 168 -49.34 9.03 -3.05
C TYR A 168 -47.91 9.57 -2.94
N LYS A 169 -47.42 9.85 -1.73
CA LYS A 169 -46.00 10.21 -1.55
C LYS A 169 -45.15 8.94 -1.49
N TYR A 170 -44.36 8.74 -2.52
CA TYR A 170 -43.46 7.59 -2.67
C TYR A 170 -42.18 7.72 -1.83
N PHE A 171 -41.70 8.96 -1.69
CA PHE A 171 -40.51 9.29 -0.93
C PHE A 171 -40.69 10.67 -0.32
N GLN A 172 -40.27 10.82 0.92
CA GLN A 172 -40.17 12.13 1.55
C GLN A 172 -38.99 12.15 2.51
N MET A 173 -38.13 13.15 2.35
CA MET A 173 -37.06 13.47 3.29
C MET A 173 -37.32 14.83 3.91
N ARG A 174 -36.98 14.96 5.19
CA ARG A 174 -37.23 16.19 5.95
C ARG A 174 -36.13 16.45 6.97
N THR A 175 -35.68 17.70 7.07
CA THR A 175 -34.76 18.12 8.15
C THR A 175 -35.47 18.29 9.48
N MET A 176 -34.75 17.97 10.55
CA MET A 176 -35.21 18.07 11.93
C MET A 176 -34.47 19.18 12.66
N TRP A 177 -35.24 20.11 13.23
CA TRP A 177 -34.71 21.37 13.78
C TRP A 177 -34.63 21.39 15.31
N THR A 178 -35.46 20.57 15.98
CA THR A 178 -35.63 20.61 17.44
C THR A 178 -35.37 19.24 18.05
N SER A 179 -34.55 19.20 19.09
CA SER A 179 -34.20 18.01 19.88
C SER A 179 -35.20 17.70 21.00
N SER A 180 -36.42 18.26 20.96
CA SER A 180 -37.35 18.25 22.09
C SER A 180 -38.22 16.99 22.19
N GLU A 181 -37.85 15.87 21.58
CA GLU A 181 -38.70 14.68 21.56
C GLU A 181 -37.93 13.41 21.94
N THR A 182 -38.32 12.88 23.10
CA THR A 182 -37.78 11.70 23.81
C THR A 182 -37.98 10.37 23.06
N ASP A 183 -38.65 10.39 21.91
CA ASP A 183 -39.09 9.20 21.15
C ASP A 183 -38.18 8.89 19.95
N MET A 184 -36.98 9.46 19.87
CA MET A 184 -36.04 9.20 18.80
C MET A 184 -35.22 7.91 19.05
N VAL A 185 -34.97 7.10 18.01
CA VAL A 185 -34.09 5.91 18.11
C VAL A 185 -32.66 6.37 18.39
N SER A 186 -32.06 5.96 19.52
CA SER A 186 -30.67 6.32 19.83
C SER A 186 -29.72 5.85 18.72
N PHE A 187 -28.82 6.74 18.31
CA PHE A 187 -27.72 6.36 17.43
C PHE A 187 -26.71 5.48 18.21
N PRO A 188 -25.98 4.58 17.55
CA PRO A 188 -24.86 3.89 18.18
C PRO A 188 -23.85 4.89 18.77
N GLY A 189 -23.28 4.56 19.93
CA GLY A 189 -22.16 5.31 20.55
C GLY A 189 -22.51 6.40 21.58
N GLY A 190 -23.64 6.31 22.31
CA GLY A 190 -23.91 7.15 23.49
C GLY A 190 -25.09 8.13 23.38
N PRO A 191 -25.40 8.87 24.46
CA PRO A 191 -26.58 9.74 24.54
C PRO A 191 -26.51 10.95 23.59
N ARG A 192 -27.65 11.29 22.99
CA ARG A 192 -27.81 12.37 21.99
C ARG A 192 -27.46 13.77 22.51
N GLU A 193 -27.73 14.03 23.78
CA GLU A 193 -27.81 15.37 24.36
C GLU A 193 -26.43 16.03 24.54
N GLY A 194 -25.33 15.26 24.40
CA GLY A 194 -23.96 15.77 24.52
C GLY A 194 -23.21 15.96 23.20
N ARG A 195 -23.88 15.84 22.04
CA ARG A 195 -23.22 15.88 20.72
C ARG A 195 -23.40 17.23 20.02
N ILE A 196 -22.36 17.68 19.34
CA ILE A 196 -22.36 18.89 18.51
C ILE A 196 -22.91 18.53 17.13
N LYS A 197 -24.16 18.90 16.83
CA LYS A 197 -24.88 18.45 15.64
C LYS A 197 -24.45 19.21 14.38
N PHE A 198 -24.35 18.48 13.26
CA PHE A 198 -24.18 19.04 11.90
C PHE A 198 -25.48 18.94 11.11
N ALA A 199 -26.15 17.78 11.13
CA ALA A 199 -27.44 17.58 10.47
C ALA A 199 -28.26 16.51 11.20
N GLU A 200 -29.58 16.65 11.21
CA GLU A 200 -30.50 15.59 11.62
C GLU A 200 -31.68 15.60 10.64
N PHE A 201 -32.00 14.44 10.07
CA PHE A 201 -33.05 14.33 9.08
C PHE A 201 -33.75 12.98 9.18
N ALA A 202 -35.03 12.98 8.85
CA ALA A 202 -35.85 11.80 8.77
C ALA A 202 -36.23 11.55 7.32
N VAL A 203 -36.20 10.28 6.91
CA VAL A 203 -36.59 9.87 5.57
C VAL A 203 -37.56 8.71 5.66
N ILE A 204 -38.62 8.79 4.86
CA ILE A 204 -39.57 7.71 4.65
C ILE A 204 -39.69 7.47 3.16
N GLY A 205 -39.84 6.21 2.77
CA GLY A 205 -40.15 5.87 1.40
C GLY A 205 -40.45 4.39 1.26
N THR A 206 -40.98 4.05 0.10
CA THR A 206 -41.29 2.67 -0.26
C THR A 206 -40.36 2.23 -1.39
N SER A 207 -40.21 0.93 -1.62
CA SER A 207 -39.66 0.43 -2.88
C SER A 207 -40.83 0.11 -3.80
N ILE A 208 -40.98 0.83 -4.91
CA ILE A 208 -41.97 0.52 -5.94
C ILE A 208 -41.24 -0.17 -7.09
N ASN A 209 -41.71 -1.35 -7.49
CA ASN A 209 -41.40 -1.85 -8.81
C ASN A 209 -42.34 -1.21 -9.82
N VAL A 210 -41.81 -0.85 -11.00
CA VAL A 210 -42.59 -0.21 -12.08
C VAL A 210 -43.78 -1.08 -12.53
N SER A 211 -43.72 -2.40 -12.32
CA SER A 211 -44.82 -3.34 -12.54
C SER A 211 -45.98 -3.20 -11.57
N ASP A 212 -45.72 -2.77 -10.33
CA ASP A 212 -46.74 -2.68 -9.26
C ASP A 212 -47.59 -1.41 -9.37
N LEU A 213 -47.04 -0.38 -10.03
CA LEU A 213 -47.75 0.85 -10.43
C LEU A 213 -48.99 0.58 -11.30
N PHE A 214 -49.01 -0.52 -12.05
CA PHE A 214 -50.13 -0.91 -12.93
C PHE A 214 -51.10 -1.91 -12.30
N ASN A 215 -50.75 -2.52 -11.17
CA ASN A 215 -51.49 -3.63 -10.55
C ASN A 215 -52.31 -3.23 -9.31
N TYR A 216 -52.60 -1.94 -9.13
CA TYR A 216 -53.52 -1.41 -8.11
C TYR A 216 -53.22 -1.85 -6.67
N SER A 217 -52.00 -2.28 -6.38
CA SER A 217 -51.57 -2.67 -5.04
C SER A 217 -50.73 -1.53 -4.46
N VAL A 218 -51.13 -1.05 -3.28
CA VAL A 218 -50.35 -0.10 -2.48
C VAL A 218 -48.95 -0.70 -2.26
N PRO A 219 -47.86 0.09 -2.37
CA PRO A 219 -46.51 -0.42 -2.20
C PRO A 219 -46.33 -1.13 -0.84
N GLU A 220 -45.49 -2.16 -0.81
CA GLU A 220 -45.04 -2.86 0.40
C GLU A 220 -44.59 -1.89 1.51
N ASP A 221 -44.66 -2.38 2.76
CA ASP A 221 -44.44 -1.66 4.01
C ASP A 221 -43.43 -0.50 3.91
N PRO A 222 -43.83 0.75 4.22
CA PRO A 222 -42.95 1.91 4.13
C PRO A 222 -41.76 1.76 5.06
N ARG A 223 -40.56 2.01 4.55
CA ARG A 223 -39.33 2.02 5.36
C ARG A 223 -39.05 3.44 5.82
N ALA A 224 -38.73 3.57 7.09
CA ALA A 224 -38.35 4.85 7.67
C ALA A 224 -36.99 4.76 8.34
N TYR A 225 -36.18 5.79 8.12
CA TYR A 225 -34.88 5.96 8.76
C TYR A 225 -34.76 7.33 9.39
N HIS A 226 -34.11 7.36 10.55
CA HIS A 226 -33.70 8.59 11.20
C HIS A 226 -32.18 8.66 11.16
N CYS A 227 -31.63 9.69 10.53
CA CYS A 227 -30.20 9.84 10.30
C CYS A 227 -29.68 11.11 10.98
N GLY A 228 -28.49 11.00 11.56
CA GLY A 228 -27.81 12.10 12.23
C GLY A 228 -26.36 12.18 11.79
N LEU A 229 -25.88 13.41 11.61
CA LEU A 229 -24.49 13.78 11.39
C LEU A 229 -24.06 14.74 12.51
N TRP A 230 -22.92 14.48 13.13
CA TRP A 230 -22.39 15.28 14.24
C TRP A 230 -20.87 15.38 14.17
N TYR A 231 -20.31 16.43 14.75
CA TYR A 231 -18.88 16.56 14.90
C TYR A 231 -18.35 15.54 15.91
N CYS A 232 -17.23 14.91 15.57
CA CYS A 232 -16.56 13.93 16.42
C CYS A 232 -15.04 14.06 16.26
N VAL A 233 -14.29 13.50 17.20
CA VAL A 233 -12.85 13.29 17.05
C VAL A 233 -12.64 11.89 16.47
N GLU A 234 -11.90 11.81 15.37
CA GLU A 234 -11.50 10.58 14.69
C GLU A 234 -10.01 10.33 14.95
N ALA A 235 -9.66 9.11 15.33
CA ALA A 235 -8.27 8.66 15.44
C ALA A 235 -7.85 7.97 14.13
N HIS A 236 -6.94 8.59 13.38
CA HIS A 236 -6.50 8.09 12.08
C HIS A 236 -5.15 7.39 12.17
N LYS A 237 -5.07 6.20 11.56
CA LYS A 237 -3.82 5.49 11.32
C LYS A 237 -3.45 5.65 9.85
N VAL A 238 -2.37 6.38 9.61
CA VAL A 238 -1.99 6.84 8.27
C VAL A 238 -0.62 6.27 7.92
N ARG A 239 -0.53 5.66 6.75
CA ARG A 239 0.74 5.23 6.15
C ARG A 239 0.68 5.37 4.64
N VAL A 240 1.83 5.63 4.04
CA VAL A 240 2.01 5.59 2.60
C VAL A 240 3.05 4.51 2.33
N ASP A 241 2.66 3.49 1.58
CA ASP A 241 3.54 2.39 1.17
C ASP A 241 3.68 2.41 -0.36
N ALA A 242 4.90 2.59 -0.86
CA ALA A 242 5.22 2.69 -2.28
C ALA A 242 4.33 3.71 -3.04
N GLY A 243 4.03 4.85 -2.41
CA GLY A 243 3.20 5.93 -2.95
C GLY A 243 1.70 5.72 -2.78
N ILE A 244 1.25 4.59 -2.23
CA ILE A 244 -0.17 4.30 -2.00
C ILE A 244 -0.55 4.70 -0.57
N LEU A 245 -1.45 5.67 -0.43
CA LEU A 245 -2.02 6.08 0.85
C LEU A 245 -2.94 4.98 1.40
N ARG A 246 -2.69 4.58 2.64
CA ARG A 246 -3.57 3.71 3.43
C ARG A 246 -3.88 4.42 4.74
N GLU A 247 -5.11 4.90 4.82
CA GLU A 247 -5.66 5.59 5.97
C GLU A 247 -6.86 4.80 6.50
N GLU A 248 -6.95 4.71 7.82
CA GLU A 248 -8.01 3.98 8.52
C GLU A 248 -8.38 4.73 9.79
N VAL A 249 -9.68 4.83 10.06
CA VAL A 249 -10.22 5.36 11.32
C VAL A 249 -10.23 4.24 12.35
N VAL A 250 -9.33 4.31 13.34
CA VAL A 250 -9.16 3.30 14.40
C VAL A 250 -10.18 3.47 15.52
N GLY A 251 -10.68 4.70 15.70
CA GLY A 251 -11.67 5.01 16.73
C GLY A 251 -12.33 6.36 16.51
N THR A 252 -13.51 6.53 17.11
CA THR A 252 -14.26 7.79 17.10
C THR A 252 -14.70 8.15 18.51
N TRP A 253 -14.76 9.46 18.79
CA TRP A 253 -15.16 10.00 20.09
C TRP A 253 -16.08 11.20 19.92
N SER A 254 -17.14 11.29 20.73
CA SER A 254 -18.18 12.31 20.55
C SER A 254 -18.66 12.98 21.84
N GLU A 255 -18.08 12.64 23.00
CA GLU A 255 -18.43 13.27 24.26
C GLU A 255 -17.88 14.71 24.30
N ALA A 256 -18.78 15.69 24.39
CA ALA A 256 -18.42 17.10 24.41
C ALA A 256 -19.18 17.87 25.49
N ARG A 257 -18.49 18.85 26.07
CA ARG A 257 -19.11 19.90 26.88
C ARG A 257 -19.59 21.01 25.94
N LEU A 258 -20.90 21.15 25.84
CA LEU A 258 -21.54 22.17 25.00
C LEU A 258 -21.38 23.58 25.59
N ASP A 259 -21.28 24.56 24.71
CA ASP A 259 -21.28 25.98 25.08
C ASP A 259 -22.68 26.42 25.54
N ALA A 260 -22.79 27.56 26.25
CA ALA A 260 -24.05 28.05 26.81
C ALA A 260 -25.18 28.27 25.78
N ASN A 261 -24.83 28.49 24.51
CA ASN A 261 -25.77 28.64 23.41
C ASN A 261 -26.16 27.31 22.75
N TYR A 262 -25.65 26.17 23.25
CA TYR A 262 -25.86 24.80 22.76
C TYR A 262 -25.52 24.57 21.28
N ARG A 263 -24.76 25.48 20.66
CA ARG A 263 -24.32 25.37 19.27
C ARG A 263 -22.93 24.74 19.20
N GLY A 264 -21.94 25.36 19.82
CA GLY A 264 -20.57 24.84 19.89
C GLY A 264 -20.31 23.94 21.09
N GLY A 265 -19.08 23.47 21.20
CA GLY A 265 -18.63 22.70 22.34
C GLY A 265 -17.16 22.30 22.27
N THR A 266 -16.64 21.80 23.39
CA THR A 266 -15.27 21.29 23.52
C THR A 266 -15.34 19.81 23.89
N PHE A 267 -14.65 18.95 23.14
CA PHE A 267 -14.61 17.52 23.42
C PHE A 267 -13.85 17.25 24.72
N GLN A 268 -14.32 16.28 25.51
CA GLN A 268 -13.75 15.93 26.81
C GLN A 268 -13.52 14.42 26.91
N ASN A 269 -12.69 14.00 27.86
CA ASN A 269 -12.45 12.58 28.17
C ASN A 269 -12.01 11.74 26.96
N LEU A 270 -11.16 12.29 26.08
CA LEU A 270 -10.64 11.53 24.95
C LEU A 270 -9.90 10.28 25.45
N PRO A 271 -10.11 9.10 24.83
CA PRO A 271 -9.41 7.89 25.20
C PRO A 271 -7.89 8.02 24.98
N ASP A 272 -7.09 7.42 25.87
CA ASP A 272 -5.62 7.40 25.72
C ASP A 272 -5.15 6.78 24.40
N SER A 273 -5.97 5.92 23.78
CA SER A 273 -5.70 5.30 22.48
C SER A 273 -5.63 6.28 21.31
N PHE A 274 -6.09 7.53 21.50
CA PHE A 274 -6.03 8.59 20.49
C PHE A 274 -4.68 9.30 20.47
N PHE A 275 -3.82 9.09 21.48
CA PHE A 275 -2.50 9.72 21.62
C PHE A 275 -2.53 11.25 21.43
N ALA A 276 -3.62 11.88 21.91
CA ALA A 276 -3.77 13.32 21.85
C ALA A 276 -2.78 14.02 22.79
N ASP A 277 -2.24 15.15 22.36
CA ASP A 277 -1.41 16.03 23.20
C ASP A 277 -2.27 16.53 24.39
N PRO A 278 -1.84 16.32 25.65
CA PRO A 278 -2.60 16.75 26.84
C PRO A 278 -2.88 18.25 26.90
N ALA A 279 -2.09 19.08 26.21
CA ALA A 279 -2.30 20.54 26.16
C ALA A 279 -3.23 20.98 25.03
N GLU A 280 -3.65 20.06 24.16
CA GLU A 280 -4.47 20.37 22.99
C GLU A 280 -5.96 20.14 23.27
N GLU A 281 -6.76 21.17 23.02
CA GLU A 281 -8.21 21.10 23.14
C GLU A 281 -8.86 20.95 21.77
N PHE A 282 -9.76 19.97 21.64
CA PHE A 282 -10.58 19.81 20.43
C PHE A 282 -11.88 20.57 20.60
N LYS A 283 -12.07 21.63 19.79
CA LYS A 283 -13.20 22.56 19.95
C LYS A 283 -13.91 22.85 18.63
N VAL A 284 -15.24 22.90 18.68
CA VAL A 284 -16.08 23.39 17.58
C VAL A 284 -16.76 24.68 18.03
N ILE A 285 -16.47 25.76 17.32
CA ILE A 285 -17.02 27.10 17.57
C ILE A 285 -18.01 27.40 16.45
N ASP A 286 -19.25 27.73 16.82
CA ASP A 286 -20.34 28.07 15.89
C ASP A 286 -20.45 27.07 14.72
N PRO A 287 -20.84 25.81 14.95
CA PRO A 287 -20.85 24.79 13.90
C PRO A 287 -21.75 25.17 12.73
N PHE A 288 -21.39 24.64 11.57
CA PHE A 288 -22.31 24.62 10.44
C PHE A 288 -23.47 23.67 10.74
N ILE A 289 -24.69 24.10 10.39
CA ILE A 289 -25.90 23.30 10.53
C ILE A 289 -26.52 23.17 9.15
N LEU A 290 -26.67 21.94 8.69
CA LEU A 290 -27.37 21.61 7.47
C LEU A 290 -28.87 21.52 7.73
N SER A 291 -29.61 22.32 6.97
CA SER A 291 -31.03 22.59 7.18
C SER A 291 -31.90 22.38 5.94
N ASN A 292 -31.30 22.32 4.75
CA ASN A 292 -32.00 22.26 3.46
C ASN A 292 -31.90 20.85 2.84
N LEU A 293 -32.25 19.81 3.60
CA LEU A 293 -32.45 18.45 3.10
C LEU A 293 -33.94 18.10 3.09
N ASP A 294 -34.70 18.82 2.27
CA ASP A 294 -36.12 18.53 2.02
C ASP A 294 -36.31 18.07 0.57
N GLY A 295 -37.20 17.11 0.37
CA GLY A 295 -37.49 16.55 -0.95
C GLY A 295 -38.63 15.56 -0.92
N ASN A 296 -39.39 15.52 -1.99
CA ASN A 296 -40.65 14.78 -2.11
C ASN A 296 -40.70 14.09 -3.48
N ALA A 297 -41.09 12.83 -3.54
CA ALA A 297 -41.59 12.23 -4.78
C ALA A 297 -43.03 11.77 -4.54
N SER A 298 -43.93 12.16 -5.43
CA SER A 298 -45.33 11.79 -5.36
C SER A 298 -45.86 11.26 -6.69
N ILE A 299 -46.84 10.37 -6.60
CA ILE A 299 -47.63 9.85 -7.71
C ILE A 299 -49.04 10.36 -7.51
N SER A 300 -49.53 11.17 -8.45
CA SER A 300 -50.90 11.69 -8.44
C SER A 300 -51.76 10.94 -9.46
N LYS A 301 -52.85 10.32 -9.00
CA LYS A 301 -53.84 9.63 -9.82
C LYS A 301 -55.10 10.49 -9.99
N TYR A 302 -55.66 10.48 -11.19
CA TYR A 302 -56.89 11.19 -11.55
C TYR A 302 -57.69 10.35 -12.58
N GLU A 303 -58.93 10.75 -12.86
CA GLU A 303 -59.79 10.05 -13.82
C GLU A 303 -59.10 9.97 -15.19
N GLY A 304 -58.88 8.75 -15.69
CA GLY A 304 -58.25 8.50 -17.00
C GLY A 304 -56.72 8.61 -17.05
N GLY A 305 -56.01 8.76 -15.93
CA GLY A 305 -54.54 8.79 -15.96
C GLY A 305 -53.81 8.87 -14.62
N PHE A 306 -52.49 8.87 -14.70
CA PHE A 306 -51.61 9.14 -13.56
C PHE A 306 -50.54 10.14 -13.98
N SER A 307 -50.04 10.89 -13.01
CA SER A 307 -48.92 11.80 -13.15
C SER A 307 -47.89 11.49 -12.06
N PHE A 308 -46.63 11.55 -12.42
CA PHE A 308 -45.52 11.41 -11.49
C PHE A 308 -44.88 12.78 -11.28
N SER A 309 -44.79 13.21 -10.03
CA SER A 309 -44.07 14.43 -9.64
C SER A 309 -42.87 14.05 -8.80
N ASP A 310 -41.68 14.17 -9.38
CA ASP A 310 -40.42 14.00 -8.65
C ASP A 310 -39.84 15.37 -8.29
N GLU A 311 -40.11 15.81 -7.07
CA GLU A 311 -39.54 17.01 -6.46
C GLU A 311 -38.36 16.64 -5.55
N ARG A 312 -37.79 15.43 -5.68
CA ARG A 312 -36.58 15.07 -4.96
C ARG A 312 -35.43 15.89 -5.50
N THR A 313 -34.65 16.46 -4.59
CA THR A 313 -33.31 16.92 -4.95
C THR A 313 -32.47 15.73 -5.40
N THR A 314 -31.40 15.97 -6.15
CA THR A 314 -30.45 14.91 -6.56
C THR A 314 -29.92 14.14 -5.35
N ARG A 315 -29.78 14.82 -4.20
CA ARG A 315 -29.44 14.21 -2.90
C ARG A 315 -30.54 13.29 -2.40
N GLY A 316 -31.81 13.70 -2.50
CA GLY A 316 -32.96 12.86 -2.15
C GLY A 316 -33.08 11.61 -3.02
N GLN A 317 -32.77 11.71 -4.32
CA GLN A 317 -32.74 10.54 -5.23
C GLN A 317 -31.64 9.55 -4.83
N ALA A 318 -30.42 10.04 -4.58
CA ALA A 318 -29.31 9.19 -4.15
C ALA A 318 -29.56 8.54 -2.78
N LEU A 319 -30.21 9.26 -1.86
CA LEU A 319 -30.64 8.71 -0.58
C LEU A 319 -31.68 7.59 -0.75
N HIS A 320 -32.65 7.77 -1.65
CA HIS A 320 -33.66 6.74 -1.97
C HIS A 320 -33.02 5.45 -2.45
N GLU A 321 -32.08 5.54 -3.39
CA GLU A 321 -31.35 4.38 -3.92
C GLU A 321 -30.53 3.66 -2.83
N ALA A 322 -30.08 4.39 -1.82
CA ALA A 322 -29.30 3.86 -0.71
C ALA A 322 -30.13 3.17 0.41
N PHE A 323 -31.46 3.06 0.29
CA PHE A 323 -32.31 2.44 1.33
C PHE A 323 -31.93 0.99 1.67
N GLY A 324 -31.25 0.28 0.74
CA GLY A 324 -30.71 -1.05 0.95
C GLY A 324 -29.54 -1.12 1.93
N ASP A 325 -28.71 -0.07 2.01
CA ASP A 325 -27.50 -0.01 2.85
C ASP A 325 -27.25 1.44 3.32
N MET A 326 -28.04 1.84 4.32
CA MET A 326 -28.01 3.20 4.84
C MET A 326 -26.76 3.48 5.69
N ASP A 327 -26.16 2.44 6.29
CA ASP A 327 -24.96 2.58 7.12
C ASP A 327 -23.72 2.90 6.26
N SER A 328 -23.54 2.20 5.13
CA SER A 328 -22.47 2.53 4.18
C SER A 328 -22.69 3.91 3.55
N PHE A 329 -23.95 4.26 3.26
CA PHE A 329 -24.28 5.58 2.72
C PHE A 329 -23.91 6.71 3.68
N ILE A 330 -24.35 6.65 4.95
CA ILE A 330 -24.07 7.71 5.91
C ILE A 330 -22.57 7.77 6.26
N ALA A 331 -21.87 6.63 6.29
CA ALA A 331 -20.42 6.59 6.48
C ALA A 331 -19.65 7.27 5.32
N LYS A 332 -20.15 7.11 4.08
CA LYS A 332 -19.59 7.77 2.88
C LYS A 332 -19.79 9.29 2.93
N VAL A 333 -20.99 9.73 3.31
CA VAL A 333 -21.30 11.16 3.52
C VAL A 333 -20.43 11.75 4.63
N ALA A 334 -20.36 11.07 5.77
CA ALA A 334 -19.53 11.43 6.92
C ALA A 334 -18.06 11.59 6.52
N ARG A 335 -17.48 10.61 5.80
CA ARG A 335 -16.09 10.67 5.32
C ARG A 335 -15.83 11.88 4.41
N SER A 336 -16.75 12.17 3.49
CA SER A 336 -16.63 13.31 2.58
C SER A 336 -16.59 14.64 3.35
N LEU A 337 -17.46 14.78 4.35
CA LEU A 337 -17.48 15.96 5.22
C LEU A 337 -16.27 16.01 6.16
N SER A 338 -15.79 14.87 6.69
CA SER A 338 -14.54 14.80 7.47
C SER A 338 -13.34 15.29 6.66
N ASN A 339 -13.27 14.95 5.36
CA ASN A 339 -12.23 15.46 4.47
C ASN A 339 -12.31 16.99 4.29
N ASP A 340 -13.51 17.55 4.13
CA ASP A 340 -13.72 19.00 4.03
C ASP A 340 -13.32 19.72 5.32
N VAL A 341 -13.72 19.21 6.48
CA VAL A 341 -13.31 19.75 7.79
C VAL A 341 -11.79 19.79 7.91
N ARG A 342 -11.12 18.70 7.52
CA ARG A 342 -9.65 18.58 7.53
C ARG A 342 -8.96 19.49 6.54
N ALA A 343 -9.57 19.76 5.38
CA ALA A 343 -9.01 20.62 4.36
C ALA A 343 -9.21 22.12 4.62
N THR A 344 -10.35 22.51 5.21
CA THR A 344 -10.77 23.93 5.35
C THR A 344 -10.40 24.55 6.69
N SER A 345 -10.24 23.74 7.73
CA SER A 345 -9.90 24.25 9.06
C SER A 345 -8.48 24.83 9.11
N THR A 346 -8.26 25.79 10.02
CA THR A 346 -6.90 26.31 10.28
C THR A 346 -6.03 25.18 10.82
N PRO A 347 -4.95 24.80 10.12
CA PRO A 347 -4.09 23.73 10.59
C PRO A 347 -3.45 24.15 11.92
N THR A 348 -3.77 23.46 13.00
CA THR A 348 -3.06 23.60 14.28
C THR A 348 -1.72 22.87 14.14
N THR A 349 -0.80 23.45 13.37
CA THR A 349 0.59 23.01 13.24
C THR A 349 1.42 23.35 14.48
N ARG A 350 0.82 23.38 15.67
CA ARG A 350 1.59 23.44 16.92
C ARG A 350 1.79 22.02 17.43
N GLY A 351 2.88 21.39 17.02
CA GLY A 351 3.40 20.22 17.72
C GLY A 351 4.32 19.38 16.87
N ALA A 352 5.52 19.09 17.38
CA ALA A 352 6.37 18.02 16.87
C ALA A 352 5.71 16.63 17.01
N TRP A 353 4.67 16.50 17.84
CA TRP A 353 3.97 15.28 18.22
C TRP A 353 3.31 14.51 17.08
N TYR A 354 2.80 15.20 16.05
CA TYR A 354 2.10 14.55 14.92
C TYR A 354 2.90 14.60 13.61
N ARG A 355 4.20 14.93 13.68
CA ARG A 355 5.07 14.89 12.50
C ARG A 355 5.28 13.42 12.09
N GLY A 356 5.05 13.13 10.81
CA GLY A 356 5.36 11.81 10.25
C GLY A 356 6.85 11.60 10.05
N THR A 357 7.22 10.35 9.83
CA THR A 357 8.55 9.91 9.43
C THR A 357 8.50 9.45 7.98
N SER A 358 9.37 10.01 7.13
CA SER A 358 9.62 9.50 5.78
C SER A 358 10.78 8.51 5.80
N TYR A 359 10.69 7.47 4.98
CA TYR A 359 11.73 6.45 4.80
C TYR A 359 12.31 6.55 3.40
N LYS A 360 13.62 6.40 3.28
CA LYS A 360 14.32 6.22 2.01
C LYS A 360 14.89 4.81 1.92
N ASN A 361 14.86 4.27 0.70
CA ASN A 361 15.50 3.01 0.40
C ASN A 361 17.01 3.24 0.34
N GLN A 362 17.75 2.68 1.28
CA GLN A 362 19.20 2.67 1.27
C GLN A 362 19.70 1.29 0.85
N ILE A 363 20.65 1.28 -0.08
CA ILE A 363 21.34 0.06 -0.51
C ILE A 363 22.40 -0.25 0.55
N THR A 364 22.15 -1.27 1.37
CA THR A 364 23.08 -1.78 2.37
C THR A 364 23.84 -2.97 1.77
N ILE A 365 25.17 -2.87 1.76
CA ILE A 365 26.04 -3.95 1.29
C ILE A 365 26.36 -4.87 2.47
N VAL A 366 25.83 -6.10 2.46
CA VAL A 366 26.10 -7.10 3.49
C VAL A 366 27.21 -8.04 2.99
N VAL A 367 28.35 -8.00 3.68
CA VAL A 367 29.49 -8.87 3.38
C VAL A 367 29.35 -10.19 4.14
N GLN A 368 29.26 -11.30 3.40
CA GLN A 368 29.22 -12.64 3.97
C GLN A 368 30.65 -13.18 4.14
N TRP A 369 31.27 -12.84 5.28
CA TRP A 369 32.62 -13.28 5.66
C TRP A 369 32.92 -14.78 5.51
N PRO A 370 31.97 -15.71 5.73
CA PRO A 370 32.24 -17.14 5.54
C PRO A 370 32.76 -17.50 4.14
N TRP A 371 32.34 -16.80 3.09
CA TRP A 371 32.79 -17.10 1.71
C TRP A 371 34.23 -16.68 1.43
N ILE A 372 34.78 -15.73 2.19
CA ILE A 372 36.20 -15.35 2.10
C ILE A 372 37.09 -16.51 2.54
N THR A 373 36.64 -17.32 3.50
CA THR A 373 37.44 -18.43 4.04
C THR A 373 37.83 -19.43 2.95
N PHE A 374 36.94 -19.70 2.00
CA PHE A 374 37.22 -20.58 0.86
C PHE A 374 38.38 -20.08 0.00
N GLN A 375 38.40 -18.77 -0.30
CA GLN A 375 39.45 -18.15 -1.12
C GLN A 375 40.81 -18.19 -0.40
N VAL A 376 40.81 -17.86 0.89
CA VAL A 376 42.02 -17.91 1.73
C VAL A 376 42.56 -19.33 1.80
N VAL A 377 41.69 -20.32 2.03
CA VAL A 377 42.09 -21.74 2.07
C VAL A 377 42.63 -22.20 0.72
N MET A 378 42.02 -21.79 -0.39
CA MET A 378 42.51 -22.12 -1.74
C MET A 378 43.91 -21.56 -2.01
N VAL A 379 44.15 -20.30 -1.64
CA VAL A 379 45.48 -19.69 -1.76
C VAL A 379 46.50 -20.45 -0.91
N LEU A 380 46.19 -20.73 0.37
CA LEU A 380 47.07 -21.47 1.25
C LEU A 380 47.38 -22.88 0.73
N LEU A 381 46.37 -23.60 0.23
CA LEU A 381 46.54 -24.93 -0.37
C LEU A 381 47.40 -24.87 -1.63
N SER A 382 47.25 -23.83 -2.46
CA SER A 382 48.09 -23.65 -3.66
C SER A 382 49.55 -23.38 -3.32
N VAL A 383 49.83 -22.53 -2.32
CA VAL A 383 51.19 -22.23 -1.85
C VAL A 383 51.81 -23.47 -1.23
N PHE A 384 51.04 -24.18 -0.40
CA PHE A 384 51.49 -25.44 0.19
C PHE A 384 51.83 -26.48 -0.88
N TYR A 385 50.96 -26.65 -1.88
CA TYR A 385 51.21 -27.58 -3.00
C TYR A 385 52.46 -27.19 -3.78
N LEU A 386 52.65 -25.90 -4.07
CA LEU A 386 53.84 -25.39 -4.76
C LEU A 386 55.12 -25.70 -3.98
N VAL A 387 55.15 -25.37 -2.68
CA VAL A 387 56.31 -25.62 -1.81
C VAL A 387 56.58 -27.13 -1.67
N ALA A 388 55.53 -27.93 -1.53
CA ALA A 388 55.65 -29.39 -1.47
C ALA A 388 56.27 -29.96 -2.75
N GLU A 389 55.86 -29.49 -3.92
CA GLU A 389 56.45 -29.91 -5.20
C GLU A 389 57.88 -29.37 -5.40
N MET A 390 58.20 -28.16 -4.93
CA MET A 390 59.59 -27.65 -4.95
C MET A 390 60.52 -28.51 -4.09
N ILE A 391 60.14 -28.79 -2.84
CA ILE A 391 60.93 -29.64 -1.93
C ILE A 391 61.08 -31.04 -2.51
N ARG A 392 60.01 -31.59 -3.09
CA ARG A 392 60.02 -32.93 -3.66
C ARG A 392 60.89 -33.03 -4.90
N THR A 393 60.80 -32.04 -5.78
CA THR A 393 61.67 -31.95 -6.97
C THR A 393 63.13 -31.83 -6.54
N ALA A 394 63.43 -31.05 -5.51
CA ALA A 394 64.79 -30.94 -4.96
C ALA A 394 65.31 -32.24 -4.33
N ARG A 395 64.44 -33.11 -3.80
CA ARG A 395 64.83 -34.37 -3.14
C ARG A 395 64.89 -35.58 -4.07
N LYS A 396 64.38 -35.49 -5.31
CA LYS A 396 64.47 -36.58 -6.29
C LYS A 396 65.77 -36.44 -7.09
N PRO A 397 66.72 -37.40 -6.98
CA PRO A 397 68.02 -37.31 -7.67
C PRO A 397 67.92 -37.33 -9.20
N ASP A 398 66.81 -37.85 -9.72
CA ASP A 398 66.63 -38.23 -11.13
C ASP A 398 65.72 -37.27 -11.92
N VAL A 399 65.27 -36.18 -11.28
CA VAL A 399 64.42 -35.16 -11.94
C VAL A 399 65.21 -33.85 -12.00
N ARG A 400 65.94 -33.67 -13.11
CA ARG A 400 66.76 -32.47 -13.35
C ARG A 400 65.95 -31.37 -14.05
N PRO A 401 66.30 -30.07 -13.88
CA PRO A 401 65.52 -28.95 -14.39
C PRO A 401 65.49 -29.00 -15.92
N TRP A 402 64.36 -29.42 -16.47
CA TRP A 402 64.20 -29.59 -17.90
C TRP A 402 63.73 -28.27 -18.49
N LYS A 403 64.65 -27.54 -19.12
CA LYS A 403 64.33 -26.42 -20.00
C LYS A 403 65.40 -26.35 -21.08
N ASP A 404 64.96 -26.58 -22.31
CA ASP A 404 65.52 -26.06 -23.57
C ASP A 404 65.99 -27.08 -24.62
N ASP A 405 66.55 -28.25 -24.28
CA ASP A 405 67.21 -29.10 -25.32
C ASP A 405 66.44 -30.33 -25.85
N ALA A 406 65.33 -30.73 -25.23
CA ALA A 406 64.67 -31.98 -25.59
C ALA A 406 63.55 -31.88 -26.63
N LEU A 407 63.23 -30.68 -27.09
CA LEU A 407 62.27 -30.53 -28.20
C LEU A 407 62.90 -31.08 -29.49
N VAL A 408 64.14 -30.76 -29.78
CA VAL A 408 64.82 -31.11 -31.04
C VAL A 408 64.74 -32.61 -31.40
N PRO A 409 65.05 -33.57 -30.49
CA PRO A 409 64.95 -35.00 -30.80
C PRO A 409 63.51 -35.54 -30.91
N LEU A 410 62.49 -34.79 -30.46
CA LEU A 410 61.08 -35.17 -30.64
C LEU A 410 60.58 -34.85 -32.06
N TRP A 411 61.14 -33.80 -32.68
CA TRP A 411 60.67 -33.27 -33.97
C TRP A 411 61.54 -33.69 -35.17
N ILE A 412 62.72 -34.26 -34.95
CA ILE A 412 63.66 -34.64 -36.01
C ILE A 412 64.00 -36.12 -35.88
N GLU A 413 63.93 -36.86 -36.99
CA GLU A 413 64.35 -38.26 -37.06
C GLU A 413 65.88 -38.32 -37.17
N LEU A 414 66.55 -38.53 -36.03
CA LEU A 414 68.00 -38.67 -35.96
C LEU A 414 68.40 -40.12 -36.29
N ASP A 415 69.57 -40.27 -36.89
CA ASP A 415 70.20 -41.58 -37.12
C ASP A 415 70.35 -42.34 -35.80
N ASN A 416 70.21 -43.67 -35.81
CA ASN A 416 70.02 -44.46 -34.59
C ASN A 416 71.16 -44.26 -33.58
N ASP A 417 72.39 -44.18 -34.06
CA ASP A 417 73.59 -44.02 -33.21
C ASP A 417 73.63 -42.64 -32.55
N VAL A 418 73.27 -41.59 -33.29
CA VAL A 418 73.23 -40.21 -32.78
C VAL A 418 72.06 -40.04 -31.82
N ARG A 419 70.92 -40.69 -32.09
CA ARG A 419 69.75 -40.70 -31.20
C ARG A 419 70.06 -41.37 -29.87
N GLU A 420 70.80 -42.48 -29.89
CA GLU A 420 71.20 -43.19 -28.66
C GLU A 420 72.22 -42.38 -27.84
N GLN A 421 73.16 -41.72 -28.50
CA GLN A 421 74.09 -40.79 -27.85
C GLN A 421 73.38 -39.54 -27.30
N ALA A 422 72.36 -39.04 -28.00
CA ALA A 422 71.54 -37.91 -27.55
C ALA A 422 70.73 -38.29 -26.33
N ALA A 423 70.13 -39.49 -26.36
CA ALA A 423 69.35 -40.05 -25.27
C ALA A 423 70.18 -40.19 -23.99
N GLN A 424 71.44 -40.62 -24.11
CA GLN A 424 72.38 -40.68 -22.99
C GLN A 424 72.85 -39.29 -22.51
N GLY A 425 72.86 -38.29 -23.40
CA GLY A 425 73.19 -36.89 -23.09
C GLY A 425 72.06 -36.11 -22.42
N LEU A 426 70.81 -36.57 -22.48
CA LEU A 426 69.64 -35.93 -21.86
C LEU A 426 69.70 -35.91 -20.32
N ALA A 427 70.49 -36.80 -19.72
CA ALA A 427 70.61 -36.91 -18.27
C ALA A 427 71.59 -35.88 -17.65
N GLU A 428 72.40 -35.18 -18.45
CA GLU A 428 73.45 -34.27 -17.98
C GLU A 428 73.21 -32.84 -18.50
N PRO A 429 73.36 -31.78 -17.68
CA PRO A 429 73.25 -30.41 -18.17
C PRO A 429 74.30 -30.15 -19.27
N ASP A 430 73.88 -29.55 -20.39
CA ASP A 430 74.69 -29.41 -21.62
C ASP A 430 75.19 -30.76 -22.19
N GLY A 431 74.64 -31.89 -21.76
CA GLY A 431 75.10 -33.24 -22.12
C GLY A 431 74.92 -33.56 -23.60
N ILE A 432 73.81 -33.12 -24.20
CA ILE A 432 73.58 -33.21 -25.65
C ILE A 432 74.61 -32.35 -26.41
N ARG A 433 74.82 -31.10 -25.97
CA ARG A 433 75.78 -30.18 -26.59
C ARG A 433 77.21 -30.69 -26.48
N ARG A 434 77.60 -31.32 -25.36
CA ARG A 434 78.91 -31.96 -25.19
C ARG A 434 79.10 -33.18 -26.07
N ARG A 435 78.07 -34.03 -26.18
CA ARG A 435 78.19 -35.33 -26.86
C ARG A 435 78.03 -35.22 -28.37
N ILE A 436 77.12 -34.37 -28.84
CA ILE A 436 76.73 -34.27 -30.26
C ILE A 436 76.99 -32.88 -30.84
N GLY A 437 77.19 -31.84 -30.03
CA GLY A 437 77.37 -30.47 -30.52
C GLY A 437 78.62 -30.23 -31.37
N LYS A 438 79.52 -31.22 -31.47
CA LYS A 438 80.68 -31.20 -32.38
C LYS A 438 80.45 -31.97 -33.68
N ASP A 439 79.40 -32.77 -33.76
CA ASP A 439 79.10 -33.59 -34.93
C ASP A 439 78.35 -32.74 -35.96
N SER A 440 78.91 -32.65 -37.17
CA SER A 440 78.26 -31.97 -38.28
C SER A 440 77.10 -32.83 -38.80
N ALA A 441 75.86 -32.46 -38.47
CA ALA A 441 74.69 -33.10 -39.01
C ALA A 441 74.57 -32.82 -40.52
N ARG A 442 74.23 -33.85 -41.29
CA ARG A 442 74.00 -33.73 -42.73
C ARG A 442 72.56 -34.12 -43.02
N LEU A 443 71.74 -33.14 -43.39
CA LEU A 443 70.36 -33.38 -43.79
C LEU A 443 70.34 -34.20 -45.08
N LEU A 444 69.93 -35.46 -44.97
CA LEU A 444 69.69 -36.33 -46.12
C LEU A 444 68.29 -36.01 -46.67
N ASN A 445 68.21 -34.98 -47.50
CA ASN A 445 67.06 -34.82 -48.38
C ASN A 445 67.25 -35.79 -49.57
N GLY A 446 66.22 -36.54 -49.94
CA GLY A 446 66.29 -37.56 -50.98
C GLY A 446 67.05 -37.08 -52.23
N GLY A 447 68.30 -37.54 -52.39
CA GLY A 447 69.00 -37.58 -53.66
C GLY A 447 70.12 -36.57 -53.97
N LYS A 448 70.42 -35.51 -53.20
CA LYS A 448 71.58 -34.63 -53.54
C LYS A 448 72.38 -34.12 -52.33
N ARG A 449 73.69 -34.43 -52.34
CA ARG A 449 74.68 -34.09 -51.30
C ARG A 449 75.11 -32.62 -51.39
N MET A 450 74.75 -31.81 -50.40
CA MET A 450 75.40 -30.51 -50.13
C MET A 450 76.45 -30.67 -49.02
N ARG A 451 77.58 -29.95 -49.10
CA ARG A 451 78.57 -29.78 -48.02
C ARG A 451 78.62 -28.29 -47.73
N ILE A 452 78.36 -27.89 -46.49
CA ILE A 452 78.64 -26.54 -46.00
C ILE A 452 79.87 -26.66 -45.09
N PRO A 453 80.97 -25.92 -45.34
CA PRO A 453 82.13 -25.92 -44.47
C PRO A 453 81.89 -25.06 -43.23
N ALA A 454 82.53 -25.46 -42.12
CA ALA A 454 82.46 -24.82 -40.83
C ALA A 454 83.06 -23.40 -40.85
N ALA A 455 82.32 -22.41 -40.34
CA ALA A 455 82.85 -21.11 -39.98
C ALA A 455 82.20 -20.63 -38.67
N LEU A 456 83.11 -20.36 -37.72
CA LEU A 456 83.06 -19.73 -36.40
C LEU A 456 81.82 -18.94 -35.95
N GLY A 457 81.53 -19.06 -34.64
CA GLY A 457 80.73 -18.13 -33.85
C GLY A 457 80.02 -18.79 -32.70
#